data_AF-A0A950LWZ5-F1
#
_entry.id   AF-A0A950LWZ5-F1
#
_cell.length_a   1.000
_cell.length_b   1.000
_cell.length_c   1.000
_cell.angle_alpha   90.00
_cell.angle_beta   90.00
_cell.angle_gamma   90.00
#
_symmetry.space_group_name_H-M   'P 1'
#
loop_
_entity.id
_entity.type
_entity.pdbx_description
1 polymer ?
#
loop_
_entity_poly.entity_id
_entity_poly.type
_entity_poly.pdbx_seq_one_letter_code
_entity_poly.pdbx_strand_id
1 'polypeptide(L)'
;MEMVSLVKGFAGKPAHAPLTDVGIGAYTAGVAMLVAGAAGFREAAMATASVITIAVGLIAAVPTIITGLVDLFGIPADAPA
;
A
#
# COMPACT_ATOMS: atom_id res chain seq x y z
N MET A 1 4.87 -3.22 -26.68
CA MET A 1 4.16 -2.00 -26.23
C MET A 1 3.06 -2.30 -25.20
N GLU A 2 2.51 -3.51 -25.09
CA GLU A 2 1.44 -3.83 -24.11
C GLU A 2 1.86 -3.97 -22.64
N MET A 3 3.10 -4.41 -22.32
CA MET A 3 3.48 -4.61 -20.91
C MET A 3 3.61 -3.30 -20.13
N VAL A 4 3.97 -2.20 -20.79
CA VAL A 4 4.13 -0.89 -20.14
C VAL A 4 2.76 -0.27 -19.83
N SER A 5 1.72 -0.57 -20.61
CA SER A 5 0.37 -0.09 -20.35
C SER A 5 -0.31 -0.81 -19.17
N LEU A 6 0.16 -1.99 -18.77
CA LEU A 6 -0.32 -2.68 -17.56
C LEU A 6 0.23 -2.05 -16.26
N VAL A 7 1.37 -1.34 -16.35
CA VAL A 7 1.96 -0.63 -15.21
C VAL A 7 1.26 0.72 -14.98
N LYS A 8 0.75 1.33 -16.05
CA LYS A 8 -0.19 2.45 -15.96
C LYS A 8 -1.53 1.88 -15.49
N GLY A 9 -1.99 2.25 -14.30
CA GLY A 9 -3.21 1.74 -13.69
C GLY A 9 -4.48 1.98 -14.50
N PHE A 10 -5.62 1.56 -13.95
CA PHE A 10 -6.93 1.62 -14.63
C PHE A 10 -7.20 3.00 -15.25
N ALA A 11 -7.54 3.01 -16.54
CA ALA A 11 -7.76 4.23 -17.34
C ALA A 11 -6.54 5.18 -17.46
N GLY A 12 -5.32 4.65 -17.36
CA GLY A 12 -4.08 5.43 -17.51
C GLY A 12 -3.67 6.21 -16.26
N LYS A 13 -4.34 5.99 -15.12
CA LYS A 13 -4.03 6.65 -13.86
C LYS A 13 -2.89 5.93 -13.11
N PRO A 14 -2.11 6.63 -12.26
CA PRO A 14 -1.02 6.01 -11.52
C PRO A 14 -1.50 4.84 -10.66
N ALA A 15 -0.94 3.64 -10.88
CA ALA A 15 -1.37 2.43 -10.18
C ALA A 15 -0.95 2.42 -8.70
N HIS A 16 0.12 3.16 -8.36
CA HIS A 16 0.64 3.23 -6.99
C HIS A 16 -0.34 3.90 -6.02
N ALA A 17 -1.24 4.77 -6.48
CA ALA A 17 -2.19 5.45 -5.59
C ALA A 17 -3.17 4.46 -4.91
N PRO A 18 -3.96 3.64 -5.64
CA PRO A 18 -4.79 2.60 -5.01
C PRO A 18 -3.99 1.56 -4.20
N LEU A 19 -2.77 1.25 -4.60
CA LEU A 19 -1.92 0.32 -3.84
C LEU A 19 -1.44 0.94 -2.51
N THR A 20 -1.24 2.26 -2.49
CA THR A 20 -0.94 3.02 -1.26
C THR A 20 -2.11 2.95 -0.27
N ASP A 21 -3.35 3.01 -0.75
CA ASP A 21 -4.54 2.89 0.10
C ASP A 21 -4.59 1.54 0.84
N VAL A 22 -4.11 0.46 0.21
CA VAL A 22 -3.97 -0.85 0.87
C VAL A 22 -3.01 -0.76 2.05
N GLY A 23 -1.86 -0.09 1.87
CA GLY A 23 -0.88 0.14 2.94
C GLY A 23 -1.46 0.96 4.09
N ILE A 24 -2.17 2.05 3.79
CA ILE A 24 -2.83 2.91 4.79
C ILE A 24 -3.90 2.12 5.56
N GLY A 25 -4.75 1.38 4.85
CA GLY A 25 -5.79 0.54 5.46
C GLY A 25 -5.19 -0.55 6.34
N ALA A 26 -4.13 -1.21 5.89
CA ALA A 26 -3.41 -2.22 6.65
C ALA A 26 -2.81 -1.66 7.95
N TYR A 27 -2.13 -0.51 7.88
CA TYR A 27 -1.60 0.16 9.07
C TYR A 27 -2.72 0.54 10.04
N THR A 28 -3.78 1.18 9.53
CA THR A 28 -4.92 1.63 10.33
C THR A 28 -5.59 0.46 11.05
N ALA A 29 -5.87 -0.63 10.34
CA ALA A 29 -6.47 -1.82 10.91
C ALA A 29 -5.55 -2.53 11.92
N GLY A 30 -4.25 -2.63 11.63
CA GLY A 30 -3.28 -3.20 12.57
C GLY A 30 -3.20 -2.42 13.87
N VAL A 31 -3.10 -1.09 13.80
CA VAL A 31 -3.12 -0.21 14.98
C VAL A 31 -4.44 -0.37 15.76
N ALA A 32 -5.58 -0.42 15.07
CA ALA A 32 -6.87 -0.65 15.72
C ALA A 32 -6.91 -1.99 16.48
N MET A 33 -6.31 -3.04 15.94
CA MET A 33 -6.18 -4.33 16.64
C MET A 33 -5.29 -4.20 17.88
N LEU A 34 -4.14 -3.52 17.80
CA LEU A 34 -3.30 -3.29 18.98
C LEU A 34 -4.04 -2.52 20.07
N VAL A 35 -4.81 -1.49 19.70
CA VAL A 35 -5.65 -0.73 20.64
C VAL A 35 -6.73 -1.64 21.26
N ALA A 36 -7.39 -2.48 20.46
CA ALA A 36 -8.37 -3.44 20.98
C ALA A 36 -7.73 -4.46 21.94
N GLY A 37 -6.55 -4.97 21.60
CA GLY A 37 -5.77 -5.86 22.46
C GLY A 37 -5.44 -5.21 23.81
N ALA A 38 -4.93 -3.97 23.78
CA ALA A 38 -4.64 -3.17 24.98
C ALA A 38 -5.89 -2.84 25.81
N ALA A 39 -7.07 -2.76 25.18
CA ALA A 39 -8.36 -2.60 25.84
C ALA A 39 -8.91 -3.92 26.44
N GLY A 40 -8.16 -5.02 26.38
CA GLY A 40 -8.51 -6.31 26.99
C GLY A 40 -9.17 -7.30 26.03
N PHE A 41 -9.34 -6.97 24.74
CA PHE A 41 -9.91 -7.90 23.78
C PHE A 41 -8.85 -8.88 23.27
N ARG A 42 -8.87 -10.12 23.77
CA ARG A 42 -8.11 -11.27 23.22
C ARG A 42 -6.67 -10.88 22.82
N GLU A 43 -5.93 -10.27 23.74
CA GLU A 43 -4.66 -9.57 23.48
C GLU A 43 -3.71 -10.31 22.53
N ALA A 44 -3.39 -11.58 22.80
CA ALA A 44 -2.51 -12.38 21.96
C ALA A 44 -3.00 -12.54 20.51
N ALA A 45 -4.31 -12.70 20.32
CA ALA A 45 -4.92 -12.81 19.00
C ALA A 45 -4.91 -11.47 18.27
N MET A 46 -5.20 -10.37 18.97
CA MET A 46 -5.15 -9.02 18.39
C MET A 46 -3.73 -8.60 18.00
N ALA A 47 -2.74 -8.91 18.83
CA ALA A 47 -1.33 -8.68 18.52
C ALA A 47 -0.91 -9.45 17.25
N THR A 48 -1.28 -10.73 17.17
CA THR A 48 -0.99 -11.57 15.99
C THR A 48 -1.70 -11.02 14.74
N ALA A 49 -2.97 -10.66 14.86
CA ALA A 49 -3.76 -10.10 13.77
C ALA A 49 -3.14 -8.78 13.28
N SER A 50 -2.70 -7.90 14.19
CA SER A 50 -2.00 -6.66 13.82
C SER A 50 -0.75 -6.94 13.00
N VAL A 51 0.10 -7.88 13.44
CA VAL A 51 1.33 -8.22 12.71
C VAL A 51 1.00 -8.73 11.30
N ILE A 52 0.01 -9.62 11.17
CA ILE A 52 -0.42 -10.14 9.86
C ILE A 52 -0.93 -9.01 8.98
N THR A 53 -1.78 -8.13 9.50
CA THR A 53 -2.35 -7.03 8.71
C THR A 53 -1.27 -6.05 8.26
N ILE A 54 -0.33 -5.68 9.13
CA ILE A 54 0.81 -4.82 8.74
C ILE A 54 1.69 -5.51 7.70
N ALA A 55 1.90 -6.83 7.82
CA ALA A 55 2.65 -7.60 6.82
C ALA A 55 1.98 -7.58 5.44
N VAL A 56 0.64 -7.62 5.37
CA VAL A 56 -0.11 -7.44 4.10
C VAL A 56 0.18 -6.06 3.49
N GLY A 57 0.18 -5.01 4.30
CA GLY A 57 0.54 -3.65 3.86
C GLY A 57 1.97 -3.58 3.32
N LEU A 58 2.94 -4.22 3.99
CA LEU A 58 4.33 -4.31 3.54
C LEU A 58 4.48 -5.05 2.22
N ILE A 59 3.74 -6.15 2.02
CA ILE A 59 3.74 -6.88 0.75
C ILE A 59 3.17 -5.99 -0.36
N ALA A 60 2.07 -5.28 -0.10
CA ALA A 60 1.47 -4.34 -1.05
C ALA A 60 2.39 -3.14 -1.36
N ALA A 61 3.28 -2.74 -0.45
CA ALA A 61 4.25 -1.68 -0.68
C ALA A 61 5.24 -2.00 -1.82
N VAL A 62 5.56 -3.28 -2.05
CA VAL A 62 6.49 -3.69 -3.13
C VAL A 62 5.98 -3.27 -4.51
N PRO A 63 4.79 -3.69 -4.98
CA PRO A 63 4.26 -3.22 -6.27
C PRO A 63 3.93 -1.72 -6.24
N THR A 64 3.61 -1.13 -5.08
CA THR A 64 3.39 0.32 -4.94
C THR A 64 4.64 1.10 -5.32
N ILE A 65 5.80 0.74 -4.77
CA ILE A 65 7.08 1.41 -5.05
C ILE A 65 7.47 1.22 -6.51
N ILE A 66 7.32 0.01 -7.06
CA ILE A 66 7.65 -0.26 -8.47
C ILE A 66 6.81 0.62 -9.39
N THR A 67 5.49 0.65 -9.20
CA THR A 67 4.59 1.45 -10.02
C THR A 67 4.84 2.95 -9.85
N GLY A 68 5.10 3.41 -8.61
CA GLY A 68 5.45 4.80 -8.34
C GLY A 68 6.76 5.26 -8.99
N LEU A 69 7.77 4.39 -9.00
CA LEU A 69 9.04 4.67 -9.68
C LEU A 69 8.88 4.69 -11.20
N VAL A 70 8.10 3.77 -11.77
CA VAL A 70 7.80 3.78 -13.22
C VAL A 70 7.06 5.05 -13.62
N ASP A 71 6.10 5.50 -12.81
CA ASP A 71 5.39 6.76 -13.04
C ASP A 71 6.36 7.95 -12.95
N LEU A 72 7.20 8.00 -11.90
CA LEU A 72 8.19 9.07 -11.70
C LEU A 72 9.20 9.18 -12.85
N PHE A 73 9.78 8.07 -13.29
CA PHE A 73 10.73 8.05 -14.40
C PHE A 73 10.06 8.22 -15.78
N GLY A 74 8.73 8.15 -15.84
CA GLY A 74 7.95 8.46 -17.02
C GLY A 74 7.66 9.96 -17.21
N ILE A 75 7.95 10.80 -16.21
CA ILE A 75 7.71 12.24 -16.26
C ILE A 75 8.77 12.91 -17.17
N PRO A 76 8.38 13.73 -18.17
CA PRO A 76 9.33 14.51 -18.96
C PRO A 76 10.18 15.44 -18.09
N ALA A 77 11.46 15.61 -18.42
CA ALA A 77 12.39 16.41 -17.62
C ALA A 77 12.03 17.91 -17.57
N ASP A 78 11.27 18.39 -18.55
CA ASP A 78 10.77 19.76 -18.66
C ASP A 78 9.32 19.90 -18.15
N ALA A 79 8.75 18.84 -17.58
CA ALA A 79 7.41 18.90 -17.00
C ALA A 79 7.40 19.91 -15.84
N PRO A 80 6.37 20.79 -15.77
CA PRO A 80 6.21 21.69 -14.65
C PRO A 80 6.00 20.90 -13.34
N ALA A 81 6.51 21.46 -12.25
CA ALA A 81 6.31 20.95 -10.89
C ALA A 81 4.89 21.21 -10.37
#